data_AF-A0A4Q4TQ95-F1
#
_entry.id   AF-A0A4Q4TQ95-F1
#
_cell.length_a   1.000
_cell.length_b   1.000
_cell.length_c   1.000
_cell.angle_alpha   90.00
_cell.angle_beta   90.00
_cell.angle_gamma   90.00
#
_symmetry.space_group_name_H-M   'P 1'
#
loop_
_entity.id
_entity.type
_entity.pdbx_description
1 polymer ?
#
loop_
_entity_poly.entity_id
_entity_poly.type
_entity_poly.pdbx_seq_one_letter_code
_entity_poly.pdbx_strand_id
1 'polypeptide(L)'
;MLGDIQKAGGIKALKKVDRSQIRDRSGAAIGGSDTGPHGSGLPPAGVAPGGGGGMADALAAALQKRKAKVRDSDDEKSDDDW
;
A
#
# COMPACT_ATOMS: atom_id res chain seq x y z
N MET A 1 -4.28 -13.59 -20.17
CA MET A 1 -4.44 -12.21 -20.68
C MET A 1 -3.61 -11.19 -19.90
N LEU A 2 -3.87 -10.92 -18.61
CA LEU A 2 -3.05 -9.96 -17.84
C LEU A 2 -1.58 -10.40 -17.67
N GLY A 3 -1.34 -11.68 -17.39
CA GLY A 3 0.02 -12.22 -17.27
C GLY A 3 0.84 -12.15 -18.57
N ASP A 4 0.18 -12.23 -19.73
CA ASP A 4 0.84 -12.15 -21.04
C ASP A 4 1.28 -10.71 -21.35
N ILE A 5 0.48 -9.71 -20.95
CA ILE A 5 0.83 -8.29 -21.05
C ILE A 5 2.03 -7.96 -20.16
N GLN A 6 2.07 -8.50 -18.94
CA GLN A 6 3.21 -8.31 -18.05
C GLN A 6 4.49 -8.90 -18.62
N LYS A 7 4.44 -10.14 -19.14
CA LYS A 7 5.58 -10.80 -19.80
C LYS A 7 6.03 -10.07 -21.07
N ALA A 8 5.11 -9.44 -21.80
CA ALA A 8 5.40 -8.72 -23.05
C ALA A 8 6.03 -7.32 -22.85
N GLY A 9 6.34 -6.90 -21.62
CA GLY A 9 6.91 -5.57 -21.33
C GLY A 9 5.94 -4.59 -20.67
N GLY A 10 4.80 -5.08 -20.19
CA GLY A 10 3.81 -4.32 -19.44
C GLY A 10 3.08 -3.28 -20.31
N ILE A 11 2.53 -2.27 -19.64
CA ILE A 11 1.77 -1.18 -20.27
C ILE A 11 2.55 -0.44 -21.37
N LYS A 12 3.89 -0.42 -21.31
CA LYS A 12 4.74 0.22 -22.34
C LYS A 12 4.75 -0.54 -23.67
N ALA A 13 4.43 -1.83 -23.66
CA ALA A 13 4.34 -2.65 -24.87
C ALA A 13 2.97 -2.52 -25.58
N LEU A 14 2.00 -1.85 -24.96
CA LEU A 14 0.67 -1.66 -25.55
C LEU A 14 0.66 -0.47 -26.51
N LYS A 15 0.04 -0.65 -27.68
CA LYS A 15 -0.17 0.42 -28.65
C LYS A 15 -1.23 1.39 -28.15
N LYS A 16 -1.00 2.69 -28.35
CA LYS A 16 -2.00 3.73 -28.10
C LYS A 16 -3.15 3.62 -29.10
N VAL A 17 -4.37 3.55 -28.58
CA VAL A 17 -5.61 3.47 -29.38
C VAL A 17 -6.32 4.82 -29.33
N ASP A 18 -7.04 5.15 -30.40
CA ASP A 18 -7.85 6.36 -30.46
C ASP A 18 -8.94 6.36 -29.37
N ARG A 19 -9.23 7.54 -28.81
CA ARG A 19 -10.14 7.66 -27.65
C ARG A 19 -11.57 7.22 -27.99
N SER A 20 -12.02 7.38 -29.24
CA SER A 20 -13.36 6.94 -29.67
C SER A 20 -13.52 5.42 -29.65
N GLN A 21 -12.42 4.68 -29.72
CA GLN A 21 -12.41 3.22 -29.73
C GLN A 21 -12.17 2.62 -28.34
N ILE A 22 -11.89 3.45 -27.33
CA ILE A 22 -11.68 2.98 -25.96
C ILE A 22 -13.01 2.56 -25.37
N ARG A 23 -13.10 1.28 -24.99
CA ARG A 23 -14.22 0.79 -24.16
C ARG A 23 -13.94 1.17 -22.71
N ASP A 24 -14.66 2.16 -22.20
CA ASP A 24 -14.53 2.57 -20.81
C ASP A 24 -14.97 1.45 -19.86
N ARG A 25 -14.06 1.03 -18.99
CA ARG A 25 -14.29 0.06 -17.92
C ARG A 25 -13.81 0.58 -16.57
N SER A 26 -13.63 1.89 -16.43
CA SER A 26 -13.18 2.54 -15.19
C SER A 26 -14.14 2.30 -14.01
N GLY A 27 -15.44 2.16 -14.28
CA GLY A 27 -16.45 1.80 -13.27
C GLY A 27 -16.61 0.29 -13.04
N ALA A 28 -15.81 -0.56 -13.69
CA ALA A 28 -15.88 -1.99 -13.43
C ALA A 28 -15.34 -2.28 -12.02
N ALA A 29 -16.17 -2.93 -11.19
CA ALA A 29 -15.70 -3.51 -9.94
C ALA A 29 -14.71 -4.64 -10.27
N ILE A 30 -13.42 -4.32 -10.29
CA ILE A 30 -12.37 -5.33 -10.35
C ILE A 30 -12.42 -6.11 -9.03
N GLY A 31 -12.69 -7.41 -9.10
CA GLY A 31 -12.61 -8.29 -7.94
C GLY A 31 -11.20 -8.24 -7.36
N GLY A 32 -11.06 -7.61 -6.20
CA GLY A 32 -9.78 -7.27 -5.58
C GLY A 32 -9.94 -6.11 -4.60
N SER A 33 -10.97 -6.18 -3.76
CA SER A 33 -11.11 -5.31 -2.60
C SER A 33 -10.15 -5.84 -1.53
N ASP A 34 -8.95 -5.28 -1.47
CA ASP A 34 -7.91 -5.61 -0.50
C ASP A 34 -8.25 -5.09 0.90
N THR A 35 -9.53 -5.18 1.27
CA THR A 35 -10.00 -4.37 2.37
C THR A 35 -9.66 -4.94 3.74
N GLY A 36 -8.95 -6.07 3.86
CA GLY A 36 -8.51 -6.60 5.16
C GLY A 36 -7.55 -7.76 5.05
N PRO A 37 -7.16 -8.35 6.19
CA PRO A 37 -5.81 -8.85 6.42
C PRO A 37 -5.43 -9.84 5.33
N HIS A 38 -4.61 -9.36 4.39
CA HIS A 38 -4.31 -9.98 3.10
C HIS A 38 -5.50 -10.73 2.49
N GLY A 39 -6.33 -9.99 1.74
CA GLY A 39 -7.40 -10.55 0.91
C GLY A 39 -8.83 -10.42 1.44
N SER A 40 -9.12 -9.62 2.47
CA SER A 40 -10.49 -9.56 2.97
C SER A 40 -10.88 -8.24 3.60
N GLY A 41 -11.42 -7.29 2.86
CA GLY A 41 -12.62 -6.61 3.36
C GLY A 41 -12.57 -5.55 4.47
N LEU A 42 -11.86 -5.85 5.55
CA LEU A 42 -12.11 -5.43 6.89
C LEU A 42 -10.91 -4.71 7.51
N PRO A 43 -11.13 -3.54 8.16
CA PRO A 43 -10.10 -2.93 8.97
C PRO A 43 -9.58 -3.95 10.01
N PRO A 44 -8.29 -3.88 10.38
CA PRO A 44 -7.72 -4.81 11.35
C PRO A 44 -8.60 -4.87 12.59
N ALA A 45 -8.91 -6.10 13.03
CA ALA A 45 -9.76 -6.35 14.18
C ALA A 45 -9.24 -5.54 15.39
N GLY A 46 -10.04 -4.56 15.82
CA GLY A 46 -9.70 -3.59 16.86
C GLY A 46 -9.93 -2.12 16.49
N VAL A 47 -10.14 -1.80 15.21
CA VAL A 47 -10.47 -0.42 14.78
C VAL A 47 -11.95 -0.33 14.40
N ALA A 48 -12.79 0.03 15.38
CA ALA A 48 -14.17 0.43 15.13
C ALA A 48 -14.20 1.79 14.40
N PRO A 49 -15.07 1.98 13.39
CA PRO A 49 -15.24 3.27 12.71
C PRO A 49 -16.10 4.17 13.61
N GLY A 50 -15.50 4.71 14.67
CA GLY A 50 -16.22 5.53 15.63
C GLY A 50 -15.38 5.82 16.85
N GLY A 51 -14.55 6.85 16.77
CA GLY A 51 -13.81 7.35 17.93
C GLY A 51 -12.60 8.17 17.50
N GLY A 52 -12.55 9.43 17.92
CA GLY A 52 -11.65 10.47 17.45
C GLY A 52 -10.14 10.14 17.43
N GLY A 53 -9.45 10.77 16.49
CA GLY A 53 -8.01 10.67 16.25
C GLY A 53 -7.76 10.40 14.77
N GLY A 54 -7.68 11.46 13.97
CA GLY A 54 -7.61 11.35 12.51
C GLY A 54 -6.33 10.64 12.04
N MET A 55 -6.27 10.32 10.75
CA MET A 55 -5.10 9.71 10.09
C MET A 55 -3.76 10.41 10.45
N ALA A 56 -3.81 11.72 10.73
CA ALA A 56 -2.67 12.51 11.18
C ALA A 56 -2.16 12.10 12.58
N ASP A 57 -3.03 11.84 13.53
CA ASP A 57 -2.67 11.38 14.88
C ASP A 57 -2.10 9.95 14.85
N ALA A 58 -2.69 9.09 14.01
CA ALA A 58 -2.17 7.74 13.77
C ALA A 58 -0.77 7.78 13.14
N LEU A 59 -0.56 8.72 12.19
CA LEU A 59 0.75 8.93 11.56
C LEU A 59 1.77 9.50 12.55
N ALA A 60 1.39 10.44 13.40
CA ALA A 60 2.26 11.02 14.43
C ALA A 60 2.71 9.94 15.45
N ALA A 61 1.78 9.11 15.92
CA ALA A 61 2.07 8.00 16.81
C ALA A 61 2.98 6.95 16.16
N ALA A 62 2.77 6.65 14.87
CA ALA A 62 3.64 5.75 14.11
C ALA A 62 5.06 6.31 13.94
N LEU A 63 5.20 7.62 13.69
CA LEU A 63 6.50 8.29 13.58
C LEU A 63 7.25 8.27 14.91
N GLN A 64 6.58 8.53 16.03
CA GLN A 64 7.17 8.49 17.36
C GLN A 64 7.66 7.08 17.72
N LYS A 65 6.85 6.04 17.44
CA LYS A 65 7.25 4.63 17.62
C LYS A 65 8.49 4.27 16.78
N ARG A 66 8.54 4.73 15.52
CA ARG A 66 9.71 4.52 14.65
C ARG A 66 10.94 5.25 15.17
N LYS A 67 10.78 6.49 15.65
CA LYS A 67 11.87 7.29 16.23
C LYS A 67 12.46 6.63 17.47
N ALA A 68 11.63 6.11 18.37
CA ALA A 68 12.08 5.37 19.55
C ALA A 68 12.87 4.12 19.14
N LYS A 69 12.33 3.28 18.25
CA LYS A 69 13.02 2.08 17.76
C LYS A 69 14.38 2.37 17.12
N VAL A 70 14.49 3.44 16.33
CA VAL A 70 15.76 3.83 15.68
C VAL A 70 16.76 4.32 16.72
N ARG A 71 16.36 5.20 17.64
CA ARG A 71 17.24 5.68 18.70
C ARG A 71 17.72 4.55 19.61
N ASP A 72 16.83 3.64 19.98
CA ASP A 72 17.18 2.54 20.88
C ASP A 72 18.02 1.46 20.15
N SER A 73 18.07 1.46 18.81
CA SER A 73 19.02 0.63 18.02
C SER A 73 20.39 1.28 17.80
N ASP A 74 20.56 2.55 18.21
CA ASP A 74 21.77 3.36 18.00
C ASP A 74 22.64 3.48 19.27
N ASP A 75 22.13 3.03 20.44
CA ASP A 75 22.82 3.09 21.74
C ASP A 75 23.45 1.73 22.15
N GLU A 76 23.36 0.71 21.29
CA GLU A 76 24.19 -0.49 21.42
C GLU A 76 25.53 -0.25 20.72
N LYS A 77 26.49 0.22 21.52
CA LYS A 77 27.94 0.14 21.32
C LYS A 77 28.41 -0.01 19.87
N SER A 78 28.91 1.11 19.34
CA SER A 78 29.94 1.11 18.30
C SER A 78 31.25 0.48 18.83
N ASP A 79 31.23 -0.82 19.14
CA ASP A 79 32.39 -1.68 19.38
C ASP A 79 32.36 -2.80 18.32
N ASP A 80 32.30 -2.44 17.04
CA ASP A 80 32.63 -3.42 16.00
C ASP A 80 33.75 -2.85 15.13
N ASP A 81 34.96 -3.27 15.52
CA ASP A 81 36.22 -3.18 14.79
C ASP A 81 36.11 -3.98 13.47
N TRP A 82 35.38 -3.42 12.51
CA TRP A 82 35.49 -3.76 11.10
C TRP A 82 36.13 -2.61 10.32
#